data_AF-A0A1W6L3D4-F1
#
_entry.id   AF-A0A1W6L3D4-F1
#
_cell.length_a   1.000
_cell.length_b   1.000
_cell.length_c   1.000
_cell.angle_alpha   90.00
_cell.angle_beta   90.00
_cell.angle_gamma   90.00
#
_symmetry.space_group_name_H-M   'P 1'
#
loop_
_entity.id
_entity.type
_entity.pdbx_description
1 polymer ?
#
loop_
_entity_poly.entity_id
_entity_poly.type
_entity_poly.pdbx_seq_one_letter_code
_entity_poly.pdbx_strand_id
1 'polypeptide(L)'
;MRHLVRRLLVLLSAVCCATAWGADGDTPKDTLGFHLFSQHLPADDYNNINPGIYYRLAEGPVAGIYRNSVRRTSVYAGYTWQYGRFDLTTGAVTGYTHGAQLLLVPSMGLFTVHGVTARLAFIPRIEKRIGSHVLHIAVEM
;
A
#
# COMPACT_ATOMS: atom_id res chain seq x y z
N MET A 1 14.50 7.43 -24.10
CA MET A 1 13.60 7.13 -22.95
C MET A 1 13.66 5.68 -22.47
N ARG A 2 13.75 4.67 -23.35
CA ARG A 2 13.83 3.24 -22.94
C ARG A 2 15.06 2.83 -22.12
N HIS A 3 16.17 3.58 -22.22
CA HIS A 3 17.41 3.30 -21.47
C HIS A 3 17.43 3.91 -20.06
N LEU A 4 16.61 4.92 -19.79
CA LEU A 4 16.52 5.57 -18.47
C LEU A 4 15.72 4.68 -17.49
N VAL A 5 14.64 4.07 -17.99
CA VAL A 5 13.79 3.13 -17.22
C VAL A 5 14.55 1.86 -16.83
N ARG A 6 15.41 1.33 -17.71
CA ARG A 6 16.26 0.17 -17.40
C ARG A 6 17.32 0.45 -16.33
N ARG A 7 17.85 1.68 -16.26
CA ARG A 7 18.86 2.06 -15.25
C ARG A 7 18.24 2.30 -13.87
N LEU A 8 16.99 2.79 -13.82
CA LEU A 8 16.26 2.94 -12.57
C LEU A 8 15.88 1.58 -11.94
N LEU A 9 15.57 0.58 -12.78
CA LEU A 9 15.30 -0.80 -12.33
C LEU A 9 16.54 -1.52 -11.76
N VAL A 10 17.74 -1.26 -12.31
CA VAL A 10 18.99 -1.88 -11.81
C VAL A 10 19.43 -1.24 -10.47
N LEU A 11 19.17 0.06 -10.27
CA LEU A 11 19.43 0.75 -9.01
C LEU A 11 18.50 0.31 -7.88
N LEU A 12 17.23 -0.04 -8.18
CA LEU A 12 16.33 -0.62 -7.16
C LEU A 12 16.76 -2.03 -6.73
N SER A 13 17.33 -2.85 -7.62
CA SER A 13 17.81 -4.19 -7.28
C SER A 13 19.11 -4.20 -6.46
N ALA A 14 19.91 -3.13 -6.51
CA ALA A 14 21.19 -3.05 -5.77
C ALA A 14 21.03 -2.62 -4.30
N VAL A 15 19.87 -2.08 -3.91
CA VAL A 15 19.54 -1.78 -2.50
C VAL A 15 18.95 -3.01 -1.79
N CYS A 16 18.62 -4.08 -2.51
CA CYS A 16 17.97 -5.28 -1.97
C CYS A 16 18.88 -6.29 -1.26
N CYS A 17 20.18 -6.05 -1.06
CA CYS A 17 21.10 -7.11 -0.64
C CYS A 17 21.77 -6.96 0.73
N ALA A 18 21.32 -6.03 1.58
CA ALA A 18 21.74 -6.01 2.97
C ALA A 18 20.52 -5.81 3.87
N THR A 19 20.37 -6.70 4.86
CA THR A 19 19.36 -6.71 5.93
C THR A 19 17.93 -7.10 5.54
N ALA A 20 17.71 -8.39 5.24
CA ALA A 20 16.37 -8.98 5.36
C ALA A 20 16.39 -10.44 5.86
N TRP A 21 17.43 -10.82 6.61
CA TRP A 21 17.44 -12.01 7.45
C TRP A 21 17.58 -11.61 8.92
N GLY A 22 16.68 -10.74 9.33
CA GLY A 22 16.36 -10.50 10.73
C GLY A 22 14.85 -10.60 10.81
N ALA A 23 14.33 -11.79 11.11
CA ALA A 23 12.99 -11.90 11.64
C ALA A 23 13.07 -11.36 13.07
N ASP A 24 13.13 -10.03 13.20
CA ASP A 24 12.89 -9.40 14.49
C ASP A 24 11.46 -9.80 14.86
N GLY A 25 11.33 -10.46 16.01
CA GLY A 25 10.06 -10.81 16.64
C GLY A 25 9.37 -9.53 17.09
N ASP A 26 8.97 -8.69 16.14
CA ASP A 26 8.30 -7.43 16.41
C ASP A 26 6.88 -7.80 16.83
N THR A 27 6.64 -7.74 18.13
CA THR A 27 5.29 -7.81 18.68
C THR A 27 4.42 -6.84 17.88
N PRO A 28 3.26 -7.27 17.36
CA PRO A 28 2.37 -6.37 16.64
C PRO A 28 2.11 -5.12 17.47
N LYS A 29 2.23 -3.95 16.84
CA LYS A 29 2.05 -2.64 17.45
C LYS A 29 0.99 -1.88 16.68
N ASP A 30 0.30 -1.01 17.40
CA ASP A 30 -0.51 0.01 16.77
C ASP A 30 0.36 0.82 15.80
N THR A 31 -0.19 1.10 14.63
CA THR A 31 0.53 1.71 13.51
C THR A 31 -0.26 2.91 13.01
N LEU A 32 0.40 4.06 12.89
CA LEU A 32 -0.12 5.21 12.16
C LEU A 32 0.53 5.24 10.78
N GLY A 33 -0.30 5.24 9.73
CA GLY A 33 0.18 5.19 8.36
C GLY A 33 -0.31 6.35 7.49
N PHE A 34 0.52 6.75 6.53
CA PHE A 34 0.22 7.80 5.57
C PHE A 34 0.28 7.26 4.15
N HIS A 35 -0.82 7.41 3.41
CA HIS A 35 -0.86 7.10 1.99
C HIS A 35 -0.19 8.23 1.20
N LEU A 36 0.70 7.89 0.27
CA LEU A 36 1.47 8.89 -0.48
C LEU A 36 1.13 8.85 -1.97
N PHE A 37 1.51 7.76 -2.64
CA PHE A 37 1.49 7.66 -4.10
C PHE A 37 1.00 6.30 -4.53
N SER A 38 0.40 6.23 -5.72
CA SER A 38 0.10 4.98 -6.39
C SER A 38 0.55 5.01 -7.85
N GLN A 39 0.67 3.83 -8.45
CA GLN A 39 0.91 3.66 -9.87
C GLN A 39 -0.07 2.62 -10.39
N HIS A 40 -0.86 3.03 -11.39
CA HIS A 40 -1.81 2.17 -12.07
C HIS A 40 -1.17 1.51 -13.29
N LEU A 41 -1.41 0.21 -13.46
CA LEU A 41 -0.89 -0.63 -14.54
C LEU A 41 -2.01 -1.52 -15.13
N PRO A 42 -2.39 -1.37 -16.41
CA PRO A 42 -1.91 -0.36 -17.36
C PRO A 42 -2.21 1.07 -16.89
N ALA A 43 -1.42 2.03 -17.37
CA ALA A 43 -1.61 3.43 -17.05
C ALA A 43 -2.86 3.99 -17.73
N ASP A 44 -3.56 4.88 -17.03
CA ASP A 44 -4.78 5.58 -17.46
C ASP A 44 -4.84 6.96 -16.76
N ASP A 45 -5.90 7.76 -16.97
CA ASP A 45 -6.13 9.05 -16.28
C ASP A 45 -6.56 8.86 -14.81
N TYR A 46 -5.67 8.27 -14.03
CA TYR A 46 -5.80 8.12 -12.59
C TYR A 46 -4.95 9.16 -11.86
N ASN A 47 -5.50 9.68 -10.76
CA ASN A 47 -4.75 10.45 -9.79
C ASN A 47 -3.82 9.53 -8.98
N ASN A 48 -2.53 9.59 -9.30
CA ASN A 48 -1.47 8.80 -8.67
C ASN A 48 -0.92 9.43 -7.37
N ILE A 49 -1.45 10.57 -6.93
CA ILE A 49 -1.15 11.18 -5.63
C ILE A 49 -2.34 10.95 -4.72
N ASN A 50 -2.18 10.09 -3.72
CA ASN A 50 -3.30 9.58 -2.92
C ASN A 50 -3.10 9.89 -1.44
N PRO A 51 -3.05 11.19 -1.06
CA PRO A 51 -2.81 11.58 0.32
C PRO A 51 -3.92 11.04 1.20
N GLY A 52 -3.52 10.51 2.34
CA GLY A 52 -4.45 9.95 3.31
C GLY A 52 -3.73 9.47 4.55
N ILE A 53 -4.52 9.08 5.54
CA ILE A 53 -4.06 8.57 6.82
C ILE A 53 -4.86 7.33 7.18
N TYR A 54 -4.22 6.39 7.85
CA TYR A 54 -4.88 5.24 8.45
C TYR A 54 -4.27 4.91 9.79
N TYR A 55 -5.06 4.23 10.60
CA TYR A 55 -4.63 3.66 11.86
C TYR A 55 -4.95 2.18 11.86
N ARG A 56 -3.98 1.37 12.27
CA ARG A 56 -4.12 -0.07 12.44
C ARG A 56 -3.80 -0.42 13.89
N LEU A 57 -4.67 -1.18 14.53
CA LEU A 57 -4.45 -1.73 15.85
C LEU A 57 -3.54 -2.97 15.76
N ALA A 58 -2.73 -3.21 16.79
CA ALA A 58 -1.84 -4.36 16.89
C ALA A 58 -2.55 -5.70 16.63
N GLU A 59 -3.80 -5.82 17.07
CA GLU A 59 -4.64 -7.01 16.90
C GLU A 59 -5.28 -7.13 15.51
N GLY A 60 -5.03 -6.20 14.58
CA GLY A 60 -5.38 -6.29 13.16
C GLY A 60 -6.43 -5.32 12.61
N PRO A 61 -7.44 -4.82 13.35
CA PRO A 61 -8.40 -3.87 12.81
C PRO A 61 -7.72 -2.63 12.24
N VAL A 62 -8.21 -2.15 11.10
CA VAL A 62 -7.66 -0.98 10.41
C VAL A 62 -8.78 -0.11 9.87
N ALA A 63 -8.60 1.20 9.95
CA ALA A 63 -9.46 2.18 9.31
C ALA A 63 -8.64 3.35 8.77
N GLY A 64 -9.11 3.94 7.67
CA GLY A 64 -8.41 5.05 7.06
C GLY A 64 -9.26 5.90 6.13
N ILE A 65 -8.72 7.06 5.79
CA ILE A 65 -9.31 8.04 4.89
C ILE A 65 -8.24 8.53 3.90
N TYR A 66 -8.57 8.60 2.63
CA TYR A 66 -7.64 9.05 1.59
C TYR A 66 -8.34 9.66 0.38
N ARG A 67 -7.58 10.36 -0.45
CA ARG A 67 -8.02 10.83 -1.78
C ARG A 67 -7.71 9.76 -2.82
N ASN A 68 -8.76 9.15 -3.37
CA ASN A 68 -8.62 8.03 -4.31
C ASN A 68 -8.21 8.46 -5.73
N SER A 69 -7.97 7.46 -6.58
CA SER A 69 -7.49 7.64 -7.95
C SER A 69 -8.48 8.32 -8.88
N VAL A 70 -9.78 8.29 -8.56
CA VAL A 70 -10.83 9.05 -9.27
C VAL A 70 -11.11 10.40 -8.62
N ARG A 71 -10.17 10.92 -7.83
CA ARG A 71 -10.22 12.25 -7.22
C ARG A 71 -11.43 12.43 -6.30
N ARG A 72 -11.77 11.40 -5.52
CA ARG A 72 -12.83 11.42 -4.49
C ARG A 72 -12.27 11.06 -3.13
N THR A 73 -12.90 11.55 -2.07
CA THR A 73 -12.58 11.13 -0.71
C THR A 73 -13.16 9.74 -0.47
N SER A 74 -12.32 8.84 0.01
CA SER A 74 -12.66 7.46 0.34
C SER A 74 -12.35 7.21 1.81
N VAL A 75 -13.28 6.56 2.50
CA VAL A 75 -13.04 5.95 3.81
C VAL A 75 -13.07 4.44 3.68
N TYR A 76 -12.25 3.75 4.46
CA TYR A 76 -12.25 2.30 4.52
C TYR A 76 -12.10 1.80 5.95
N ALA A 77 -12.57 0.58 6.16
CA ALA A 77 -12.35 -0.18 7.37
C ALA A 77 -12.15 -1.66 7.00
N GLY A 78 -11.43 -2.38 7.84
CA GLY A 78 -11.03 -3.74 7.55
C GLY A 78 -10.23 -4.40 8.66
N TYR A 79 -9.57 -5.49 8.29
CA TYR A 79 -8.72 -6.28 9.16
C TYR A 79 -7.43 -6.65 8.41
N THR A 80 -6.31 -6.56 9.12
CA THR A 80 -4.98 -6.84 8.60
C THR A 80 -4.35 -8.00 9.36
N TRP A 81 -3.97 -9.05 8.64
CA TRP A 81 -3.11 -10.10 9.18
C TRP A 81 -1.66 -9.76 8.86
N GLN A 82 -0.79 -9.77 9.86
CA GLN A 82 0.64 -9.49 9.74
C GLN A 82 1.45 -10.77 9.98
N TYR A 83 2.46 -11.00 9.13
CA TYR A 83 3.45 -12.05 9.28
C TYR A 83 4.84 -11.51 8.92
N GLY A 84 5.58 -11.10 9.95
CA GLY A 84 6.85 -10.40 9.79
C GLY A 84 6.66 -9.09 9.01
N ARG A 85 7.37 -8.96 7.88
CA ARG A 85 7.27 -7.80 6.98
C ARG A 85 6.07 -7.83 6.04
N PHE A 86 5.32 -8.93 5.98
CA PHE A 86 4.21 -9.10 5.02
C PHE A 86 2.88 -8.93 5.72
N ASP A 87 1.95 -8.24 5.05
CA ASP A 87 0.60 -8.10 5.54
C ASP A 87 -0.41 -8.41 4.44
N LEU A 88 -1.59 -8.86 4.87
CA LEU A 88 -2.77 -8.96 4.04
C LEU A 88 -3.90 -8.17 4.70
N THR A 89 -4.39 -7.13 4.02
CA THR A 89 -5.56 -6.37 4.47
C THR A 89 -6.79 -6.77 3.66
N THR A 90 -7.89 -7.02 4.36
CA THR A 90 -9.23 -7.15 3.76
C THR A 90 -10.18 -6.15 4.36
N GLY A 91 -11.25 -5.81 3.64
CA GLY A 91 -12.24 -4.87 4.17
C GLY A 91 -13.13 -4.30 3.10
N ALA A 92 -13.62 -3.08 3.32
CA ALA A 92 -14.42 -2.35 2.36
C ALA A 92 -14.02 -0.86 2.31
N VAL A 93 -14.11 -0.26 1.12
CA VAL A 93 -13.79 1.13 0.84
C VAL A 93 -14.92 1.85 0.10
N THR A 94 -15.19 3.10 0.47
CA THR A 94 -16.22 3.94 -0.15
C THR A 94 -15.62 4.86 -1.23
N GLY A 95 -16.42 5.76 -1.80
CA GLY A 95 -15.92 6.81 -2.71
C GLY A 95 -15.78 6.39 -4.17
N TYR A 96 -16.20 5.17 -4.52
CA TYR A 96 -16.31 4.68 -5.90
C TYR A 96 -17.77 4.58 -6.35
N THR A 97 -18.00 4.41 -7.66
CA THR A 97 -19.33 4.61 -8.30
C THR A 97 -20.43 3.65 -7.84
N HIS A 98 -20.09 2.46 -7.32
CA HIS A 98 -21.06 1.40 -7.01
C HIS A 98 -21.21 1.16 -5.50
N GLY A 99 -21.03 2.20 -4.69
CA GLY A 99 -21.04 2.09 -3.22
C GLY A 99 -19.73 1.53 -2.66
N ALA A 100 -19.81 0.87 -1.50
CA ALA A 100 -18.65 0.28 -0.85
C ALA A 100 -18.11 -0.91 -1.66
N GLN A 101 -16.80 -0.91 -1.94
CA GLN A 101 -16.11 -1.97 -2.66
C GLN A 101 -15.25 -2.79 -1.71
N LEU A 102 -15.15 -4.10 -1.96
CA LEU A 102 -14.28 -4.97 -1.17
C LEU A 102 -12.80 -4.69 -1.46
N LEU A 103 -11.99 -4.78 -0.41
CA LEU A 103 -10.54 -4.69 -0.43
C LEU A 103 -9.91 -6.07 -0.22
N LEU A 104 -8.89 -6.37 -1.00
CA LEU A 104 -7.93 -7.45 -0.76
C LEU A 104 -6.57 -6.92 -1.17
N VAL A 105 -5.75 -6.57 -0.18
CA VAL A 105 -4.52 -5.79 -0.39
C VAL A 105 -3.35 -6.49 0.31
N PRO A 106 -2.61 -7.36 -0.40
CA PRO A 106 -1.30 -7.77 0.04
C PRO A 106 -0.33 -6.58 0.07
N SER A 107 0.53 -6.52 1.08
CA SER A 107 1.55 -5.50 1.20
C SER A 107 2.80 -6.01 1.91
N MET A 108 3.90 -5.28 1.76
CA MET A 108 5.15 -5.57 2.44
C MET A 108 5.86 -4.30 2.91
N GLY A 109 6.41 -4.35 4.12
CA GLY A 109 7.42 -3.40 4.58
C GLY A 109 8.71 -3.58 3.78
N LEU A 110 9.29 -2.47 3.33
CA LEU A 110 10.50 -2.44 2.51
C LEU A 110 11.74 -2.17 3.36
N PHE A 111 11.76 -1.05 4.07
CA PHE A 111 12.86 -0.62 4.92
C PHE A 111 12.36 0.35 5.99
N THR A 112 13.07 0.42 7.11
CA THR A 112 12.75 1.29 8.24
C THR A 112 13.92 2.23 8.51
N VAL A 113 13.64 3.53 8.60
CA VAL A 113 14.62 4.58 8.88
C VAL A 113 14.08 5.46 10.01
N HIS A 114 14.81 5.54 11.12
CA HIS A 114 14.41 6.32 12.30
C HIS A 114 12.99 6.00 12.80
N GLY A 115 12.60 4.72 12.79
CA GLY A 115 11.26 4.29 13.21
C GLY A 115 10.15 4.47 12.18
N VAL A 116 10.46 5.02 11.00
CA VAL A 116 9.50 5.15 9.89
C VAL A 116 9.73 4.06 8.86
N THR A 117 8.72 3.24 8.61
CA THR A 117 8.75 2.12 7.68
C THR A 117 8.09 2.50 6.36
N ALA A 118 8.81 2.34 5.23
CA ALA A 118 8.22 2.44 3.90
C ALA A 118 7.52 1.13 3.54
N ARG A 119 6.28 1.22 3.05
CA ARG A 119 5.43 0.08 2.71
C ARG A 119 4.98 0.10 1.26
N LEU A 120 5.05 -1.06 0.61
CA LEU A 120 4.53 -1.29 -0.73
C LEU A 120 3.30 -2.20 -0.66
N ALA A 121 2.17 -1.73 -1.17
CA ALA A 121 0.95 -2.49 -1.32
C ALA A 121 0.65 -2.77 -2.80
N PHE A 122 0.03 -3.93 -3.05
CA PHE A 122 -0.42 -4.32 -4.37
C PHE A 122 -1.93 -4.56 -4.34
N ILE A 123 -2.66 -3.87 -5.21
CA ILE A 123 -4.10 -4.06 -5.39
C ILE A 123 -4.30 -4.76 -6.73
N PRO A 124 -4.72 -6.04 -6.73
CA PRO A 124 -4.92 -6.77 -7.97
C PRO A 124 -6.13 -6.24 -8.73
N ARG A 125 -6.01 -6.20 -10.06
CA ARG A 125 -7.13 -5.95 -10.96
C ARG A 125 -8.12 -7.11 -10.85
N ILE A 126 -9.35 -6.80 -10.46
CA ILE A 126 -10.48 -7.74 -10.57
C ILE A 126 -11.33 -7.26 -11.74
N GLU A 127 -11.35 -8.06 -12.81
CA GLU A 127 -11.61 -7.73 -14.21
C GLU A 127 -12.93 -7.02 -14.56
N LYS A 128 -13.80 -6.72 -13.58
CA LYS A 128 -15.09 -6.04 -13.77
C LYS A 128 -15.29 -4.77 -12.94
N ARG A 129 -14.37 -4.43 -12.02
CA ARG A 129 -14.56 -3.31 -11.08
C ARG A 129 -13.48 -2.24 -11.13
N ILE A 130 -12.25 -2.62 -11.50
CA ILE A 130 -11.07 -1.74 -11.52
C ILE A 130 -10.31 -1.98 -12.83
N GLY A 131 -9.95 -0.92 -13.54
CA GLY A 131 -9.31 -0.99 -14.86
C GLY A 131 -7.84 -1.41 -14.82
N SER A 132 -7.19 -1.29 -13.66
CA SER A 132 -5.75 -1.45 -13.49
C SER A 132 -5.39 -2.20 -12.21
N HIS A 133 -4.22 -2.82 -12.22
CA HIS A 133 -3.49 -3.16 -11.01
C HIS A 133 -2.93 -1.88 -10.39
N VAL A 134 -2.77 -1.85 -9.08
CA VAL A 134 -2.20 -0.69 -8.38
C VAL A 134 -1.02 -1.11 -7.54
N LEU A 135 0.10 -0.43 -7.70
CA LEU A 135 1.17 -0.40 -6.71
C LEU A 135 0.98 0.85 -5.88
N HIS A 136 0.93 0.72 -4.55
CA HIS A 136 0.65 1.82 -3.64
C HIS A 136 1.76 1.93 -2.60
N ILE A 137 2.26 3.14 -2.37
CA ILE A 137 3.29 3.43 -1.38
C ILE A 137 2.67 4.17 -0.20
N ALA A 138 3.01 3.69 0.99
CA ALA A 138 2.70 4.32 2.26
C ALA A 138 3.94 4.38 3.15
N VAL A 139 3.87 5.19 4.19
CA VAL A 139 4.83 5.19 5.30
C VAL A 139 4.10 4.94 6.62
N GLU A 140 4.74 4.21 7.53
CA GLU A 140 4.19 3.75 8.80
C GLU A 140 5.12 4.13 9.95
N MET A 141 4.54 4.47 11.11
CA MET A 141 5.24 4.73 12.38
C MET A 141 4.51 4.09 13.55
#